data_AF-A0A2V8HD91-F1
#
_entry.id   AF-A0A2V8HD91-F1
#
_cell.length_a   1.000
_cell.length_b   1.000
_cell.length_c   1.000
_cell.angle_alpha   90.00
_cell.angle_beta   90.00
_cell.angle_gamma   90.00
#
_symmetry.space_group_name_H-M   'P 1'
#
loop_
_entity.id
_entity.type
_entity.pdbx_description
1 polymer ?
#
loop_
_entity_poly.entity_id
_entity_poly.type
_entity_poly.pdbx_seq_one_letter_code
_entity_poly.pdbx_strand_id
1 'polypeptide(L)'
;MGRRPAPFPRTDRRRDDGSRTGGRSMKRVLIIAADFAPSSLPPALRARFFARELPAFGWEPIVLTVDPSCYSAPVDHEMRALLPESLDVIRTAALAERLTRRLGIGDIGLRSLWHHWRTMRDLVRRERIDAVLISVPPYASMLLGRAAHRLGVPYVIDYIDPWRTAPYWRLPPDRRPPKWPLAYALARLIEPGVVRRAAHLTAVSAGTLDLVRAHYPSIDVETTEIPYGGDAADFAYLRAHPRRHGVFDPGDGFVHVSYVGACIPAMADTLRAVFEGLRRLKDDAPNVASRLRLHFVGTTYAPGGVDRSVVMPLARAAAVDGLVDERQARVSYLDALQIMLDSAGLLVVGSDAPHYTASKIFPCILARRPLLAVFHEESSVVAILRETSAGTVASFGAAGPQHAAPVVRDWLATVTNGTPPPATHWDRFEQYTTRAMAQRLARVFDRISRAPAVAAGAHAAV
;
A
#
# COMPACT_ATOMS: atom_id res chain seq x y z
N MET A 1 9.23 25.76 -36.14
CA MET A 1 9.65 26.55 -34.96
C MET A 1 8.90 26.05 -33.72
N GLY A 2 9.49 25.12 -32.96
CA GLY A 2 8.84 24.52 -31.79
C GLY A 2 9.14 25.32 -30.53
N ARG A 3 8.10 25.85 -29.88
CA ARG A 3 8.20 26.50 -28.56
C ARG A 3 8.65 25.46 -27.53
N ARG A 4 9.80 25.72 -26.88
CA ARG A 4 10.24 24.99 -25.69
C ARG A 4 9.19 25.16 -24.58
N PRO A 5 8.84 24.11 -23.81
CA PRO A 5 8.02 24.28 -22.62
C PRO A 5 8.79 25.14 -21.60
N ALA A 6 8.09 26.13 -21.03
CA ALA A 6 8.65 27.04 -20.04
C ALA A 6 9.08 26.28 -18.77
N PRO A 7 10.16 26.70 -18.08
CA PRO A 7 10.49 26.17 -16.77
C PRO A 7 9.38 26.53 -15.77
N PHE A 8 8.93 25.53 -14.99
CA PHE A 8 7.93 25.71 -13.94
C PHE A 8 8.39 26.72 -12.88
N PRO A 9 7.47 27.52 -12.30
CA PRO A 9 7.82 28.51 -11.30
C PRO A 9 8.38 27.84 -10.05
N ARG A 10 9.56 28.29 -9.61
CA ARG A 10 10.17 27.95 -8.33
C ARG A 10 9.45 28.77 -7.24
N THR A 11 8.94 28.12 -6.21
CA THR A 11 8.58 28.80 -4.96
C THR A 11 9.86 29.12 -4.21
N ASP A 12 10.44 30.28 -4.51
CA ASP A 12 11.59 30.82 -3.79
C ASP A 12 11.10 31.44 -2.47
N ARG A 13 10.98 30.63 -1.41
CA ARG A 13 10.77 31.17 -0.06
C ARG A 13 12.12 31.36 0.60
N ARG A 14 12.61 32.60 0.64
CA ARG A 14 13.58 33.06 1.64
C ARG A 14 12.99 32.75 3.03
N ARG A 15 13.70 31.96 3.85
CA ARG A 15 13.37 31.79 5.28
C ARG A 15 14.03 32.90 6.07
N ASP A 16 13.23 33.60 6.87
CA ASP A 16 13.69 34.49 7.94
C ASP A 16 14.48 33.68 8.97
N ASP A 17 15.72 34.10 9.20
CA ASP A 17 16.53 33.73 10.36
C ASP A 17 16.05 34.59 11.54
N GLY A 18 15.13 34.01 12.32
CA GLY A 18 14.56 34.64 13.51
C GLY A 18 14.69 33.74 14.74
N SER A 19 15.70 34.02 15.56
CA SER A 19 15.87 33.64 16.98
C SER A 19 16.42 32.25 17.31
N ARG A 20 17.67 32.28 17.80
CA ARG A 20 18.38 31.22 18.52
C ARG A 20 17.71 30.92 19.86
N THR A 21 17.03 29.79 19.94
CA THR A 21 17.01 28.92 21.13
C THR A 21 17.42 27.53 20.69
N GLY A 22 18.07 26.74 21.56
CA GLY A 22 18.76 25.47 21.25
C GLY A 22 17.88 24.30 20.78
N GLY A 23 16.95 24.53 19.84
CA GLY A 23 16.23 23.51 19.11
C GLY A 23 17.16 22.85 18.11
N ARG A 24 17.38 21.54 18.28
CA ARG A 24 18.09 20.71 17.31
C ARG A 24 17.41 20.88 15.94
N SER A 25 18.14 21.41 14.95
CA SER A 25 17.60 21.60 13.59
C SER A 25 16.99 20.29 13.08
N MET A 26 15.76 20.34 12.57
CA MET A 26 15.10 19.15 12.01
C MET A 26 15.98 18.53 10.92
N LYS A 27 16.14 17.19 10.98
CA LYS A 27 16.89 16.45 9.97
C LYS A 27 16.04 16.31 8.72
N ARG A 28 16.66 16.22 7.55
CA ARG A 28 15.94 16.20 6.26
C ARG A 28 16.07 14.86 5.57
N VAL A 29 14.96 14.34 5.09
CA VAL A 29 14.90 13.09 4.32
C VAL A 29 14.31 13.33 2.93
N LEU A 30 15.03 12.89 1.91
CA LEU A 30 14.52 12.88 0.54
C LEU A 30 13.80 11.56 0.27
N ILE A 31 12.48 11.60 0.09
CA ILE A 31 11.66 10.45 -0.29
C ILE A 31 11.56 10.40 -1.81
N ILE A 32 12.16 9.39 -2.42
CA ILE A 32 12.06 9.12 -3.85
C ILE A 32 10.87 8.20 -4.09
N ALA A 33 9.81 8.76 -4.66
CA ALA A 33 8.56 8.06 -4.96
C ALA A 33 8.11 8.42 -6.37
N ALA A 34 8.39 7.55 -7.36
CA ALA A 34 8.10 7.86 -8.76
C ALA A 34 6.60 8.11 -9.00
N ASP A 35 5.75 7.37 -8.29
CA ASP A 35 4.34 7.70 -8.13
C ASP A 35 4.11 8.28 -6.72
N PHE A 36 3.36 9.39 -6.66
CA PHE A 36 2.94 10.04 -5.42
C PHE A 36 1.55 10.65 -5.62
N ALA A 37 0.91 11.16 -4.57
CA ALA A 37 -0.38 11.86 -4.68
C ALA A 37 -0.35 12.87 -5.87
N PRO A 38 -1.32 12.82 -6.81
CA PRO A 38 -2.66 12.22 -6.74
C PRO A 38 -2.78 10.71 -7.08
N SER A 39 -1.66 10.00 -7.25
CA SER A 39 -1.71 8.53 -7.38
C SER A 39 -2.22 7.89 -6.09
N SER A 40 -3.08 6.88 -6.24
CA SER A 40 -3.66 6.07 -5.16
C SER A 40 -3.08 4.65 -5.12
N LEU A 41 -1.99 4.40 -5.86
CA LEU A 41 -1.29 3.12 -5.83
C LEU A 41 -0.68 2.88 -4.44
N PRO A 42 -0.56 1.62 -3.97
CA PRO A 42 -0.02 1.34 -2.64
C PRO A 42 1.36 2.00 -2.36
N PRO A 43 2.33 2.03 -3.30
CA PRO A 43 3.58 2.77 -3.08
C PRO A 43 3.40 4.27 -2.86
N ALA A 44 2.49 4.90 -3.61
CA ALA A 44 2.18 6.32 -3.44
C ALA A 44 1.53 6.59 -2.07
N LEU A 45 0.62 5.71 -1.61
CA LEU A 45 0.01 5.80 -0.29
C LEU A 45 1.05 5.66 0.82
N ARG A 46 1.94 4.67 0.72
CA ARG A 46 3.02 4.45 1.71
C ARG A 46 3.94 5.66 1.83
N ALA A 47 4.40 6.20 0.69
CA ALA A 47 5.22 7.39 0.68
C ALA A 47 4.50 8.60 1.28
N ARG A 48 3.20 8.77 0.99
CA ARG A 48 2.37 9.84 1.57
C ARG A 48 2.27 9.73 3.09
N PHE A 49 2.02 8.52 3.60
CA PHE A 49 1.92 8.28 5.04
C PHE A 49 3.22 8.63 5.76
N PHE A 50 4.37 8.21 5.23
CA PHE A 50 5.66 8.60 5.81
C PHE A 50 5.89 10.11 5.70
N ALA A 51 5.64 10.72 4.54
CA ALA A 51 5.81 12.15 4.34
C ALA A 51 4.96 13.00 5.31
N ARG A 52 3.79 12.49 5.72
CA ARG A 52 2.93 13.19 6.68
C ARG A 52 3.38 13.02 8.13
N GLU A 53 3.78 11.80 8.51
CA GLU A 53 4.00 11.45 9.92
C GLU A 53 5.45 11.70 10.41
N LEU A 54 6.44 11.67 9.52
CA LEU A 54 7.86 11.85 9.86
C LEU A 54 8.18 13.17 10.58
N PRO A 55 7.55 14.33 10.28
CA PRO A 55 7.77 15.58 11.02
C PRO A 55 7.56 15.43 12.53
N ALA A 56 6.60 14.60 12.96
CA ALA A 56 6.35 14.36 14.38
C ALA A 56 7.50 13.64 15.11
N PHE A 57 8.46 13.10 14.35
CA PHE A 57 9.63 12.40 14.85
C PHE A 57 10.95 13.11 14.49
N GLY A 58 10.89 14.41 14.18
CA GLY A 58 12.07 15.25 13.96
C GLY A 58 12.70 15.16 12.56
N TRP A 59 11.95 14.62 11.59
CA TRP A 59 12.38 14.45 10.20
C TRP A 59 11.48 15.26 9.26
N GLU A 60 12.06 16.26 8.57
CA GLU A 60 11.41 17.04 7.53
C GLU A 60 11.53 16.30 6.17
N PRO A 61 10.42 15.83 5.59
CA PRO A 61 10.46 15.11 4.32
C PRO A 61 10.38 16.07 3.12
N ILE A 62 11.13 15.73 2.08
CA ILE A 62 11.01 16.30 0.74
C ILE A 62 10.65 15.14 -0.18
N VAL A 63 9.60 15.26 -0.97
CA VAL A 63 9.17 14.20 -1.90
C VAL A 63 9.66 14.55 -3.30
N LEU A 64 10.46 13.65 -3.90
CA LEU A 64 10.84 13.71 -5.31
C LEU A 64 10.00 12.70 -6.09
N THR A 65 9.16 13.21 -6.98
CA THR A 65 8.19 12.42 -7.75
C THR A 65 8.08 12.88 -9.20
N VAL A 66 7.38 12.09 -10.02
CA VAL A 66 7.08 12.45 -11.41
C VAL A 66 5.79 13.28 -11.46
N ASP A 67 5.70 14.16 -12.46
CA ASP A 67 4.47 14.87 -12.77
C ASP A 67 3.33 13.88 -13.12
N PRO A 68 2.11 14.05 -12.55
CA PRO A 68 1.01 13.11 -12.76
C PRO A 68 0.56 12.97 -14.21
N SER A 69 0.83 13.95 -15.07
CA SER A 69 0.55 13.85 -16.52
C SER A 69 1.36 12.74 -17.22
N CYS A 70 2.40 12.23 -16.56
CA CYS A 70 3.24 11.14 -17.07
C CYS A 70 2.78 9.75 -16.58
N TYR A 71 1.81 9.68 -15.66
CA TYR A 71 1.30 8.43 -15.10
C TYR A 71 0.41 7.69 -16.11
N SER A 72 0.51 6.37 -16.11
CA SER A 72 -0.32 5.51 -16.97
C SER A 72 -1.62 5.08 -16.30
N ALA A 73 -1.64 5.08 -14.96
CA ALA A 73 -2.80 4.71 -14.16
C ALA A 73 -3.71 5.92 -13.92
N PRO A 74 -5.04 5.72 -13.84
CA PRO A 74 -5.96 6.75 -13.39
C PRO A 74 -5.56 7.28 -12.01
N VAL A 75 -5.72 8.59 -11.82
CA VAL A 75 -5.40 9.29 -10.57
C VAL A 75 -6.67 9.80 -9.90
N ASP A 76 -6.58 10.02 -8.58
CA ASP A 76 -7.62 10.68 -7.81
C ASP A 76 -7.08 12.03 -7.34
N HIS A 77 -7.53 13.12 -7.98
CA HIS A 77 -7.00 14.46 -7.71
C HIS A 77 -7.27 14.94 -6.28
N GLU A 78 -8.31 14.43 -5.63
CA GLU A 78 -8.67 14.78 -4.26
C GLU A 78 -7.62 14.29 -3.24
N MET A 79 -6.82 13.27 -3.59
CA MET A 79 -5.69 12.81 -2.77
C MET A 79 -4.68 13.92 -2.43
N ARG A 80 -4.66 15.03 -3.19
CA ARG A 80 -3.83 16.21 -2.89
C ARG A 80 -4.29 16.94 -1.63
N ALA A 81 -5.58 16.92 -1.32
CA ALA A 81 -6.15 17.54 -0.11
C ALA A 81 -5.70 16.84 1.18
N LEU A 82 -5.21 15.59 1.07
CA LEU A 82 -4.69 14.81 2.19
C LEU A 82 -3.21 15.10 2.50
N LEU A 83 -2.56 16.00 1.75
CA LEU A 83 -1.17 16.38 1.95
C LEU A 83 -1.07 17.57 2.92
N PRO A 84 -0.09 17.58 3.83
CA PRO A 84 0.23 18.80 4.58
C PRO A 84 0.64 19.93 3.63
N GLU A 85 0.15 21.14 3.89
CA GLU A 85 0.56 22.33 3.11
C GLU A 85 2.06 22.63 3.22
N SER A 86 2.69 22.21 4.32
CA SER A 86 4.12 22.37 4.56
C SER A 86 5.00 21.35 3.83
N LEU A 87 4.43 20.34 3.18
CA LEU A 87 5.19 19.28 2.51
C LEU A 87 5.79 19.78 1.19
N ASP A 88 7.11 19.71 1.05
CA ASP A 88 7.79 20.01 -0.20
C ASP A 88 7.68 18.81 -1.17
N VAL A 89 7.05 19.03 -2.32
CA VAL A 89 6.85 18.03 -3.37
C VAL A 89 7.46 18.53 -4.67
N ILE A 90 8.63 18.01 -5.00
CA ILE A 90 9.35 18.32 -6.23
C ILE A 90 8.90 17.35 -7.33
N ARG A 91 8.21 17.89 -8.34
CA ARG A 91 7.74 17.14 -9.51
C ARG A 91 8.71 17.28 -10.68
N THR A 92 9.02 16.17 -11.32
CA THR A 92 9.90 16.12 -12.48
C THR A 92 9.21 15.51 -13.70
N ALA A 93 9.76 15.76 -14.89
CA ALA A 93 9.32 15.08 -16.10
C ALA A 93 9.75 13.61 -16.13
N ALA A 94 9.14 12.84 -17.02
CA ALA A 94 9.61 11.52 -17.42
C ALA A 94 9.59 11.41 -18.94
N LEU A 95 10.37 10.47 -19.50
CA LEU A 95 10.29 10.15 -20.92
C LEU A 95 8.84 9.81 -21.31
N ALA A 96 8.39 10.29 -22.47
CA ALA A 96 7.00 10.13 -22.89
C ALA A 96 6.64 8.65 -23.08
N GLU A 97 5.56 8.20 -22.45
CA GLU A 97 5.16 6.78 -22.47
C GLU A 97 4.99 6.25 -23.90
N ARG A 98 4.35 7.04 -24.77
CA ARG A 98 4.11 6.66 -26.17
C ARG A 98 5.41 6.32 -26.91
N LEU A 99 6.51 7.00 -26.58
CA LEU A 99 7.81 6.76 -27.19
C LEU A 99 8.47 5.53 -26.58
N THR A 100 8.47 5.42 -25.25
CA THR A 100 9.16 4.34 -24.55
C THR A 100 8.43 3.00 -24.67
N ARG A 101 7.09 2.99 -24.82
CA ARG A 101 6.29 1.79 -25.10
C ARG A 101 6.66 1.11 -26.41
N ARG A 102 7.08 1.85 -27.44
CA ARG A 102 7.56 1.26 -28.70
C ARG A 102 8.81 0.41 -28.50
N LEU A 103 9.61 0.73 -27.48
CA LEU A 103 10.77 -0.03 -27.04
C LEU A 103 10.41 -1.04 -25.93
N GLY A 104 9.15 -1.10 -25.53
CA GLY A 104 8.58 -1.86 -24.41
C GLY A 104 9.10 -1.46 -23.04
N ILE A 105 9.40 -0.18 -22.85
CA ILE A 105 9.69 0.42 -21.56
C ILE A 105 8.42 1.18 -21.11
N GLY A 106 7.66 0.57 -20.19
CA GLY A 106 6.48 1.18 -19.58
C GLY A 106 6.70 1.71 -18.17
N ASP A 107 7.71 1.18 -17.46
CA ASP A 107 7.97 1.48 -16.05
C ASP A 107 8.32 2.96 -15.83
N ILE A 108 7.58 3.61 -14.93
CA ILE A 108 7.72 5.03 -14.64
C ILE A 108 9.05 5.36 -13.96
N GLY A 109 9.60 4.44 -13.16
CA GLY A 109 10.90 4.60 -12.51
C GLY A 109 12.04 4.67 -13.50
N LEU A 110 12.04 3.81 -14.53
CA LEU A 110 13.06 3.86 -15.58
C LEU A 110 12.93 5.12 -16.45
N ARG A 111 11.69 5.53 -16.77
CA ARG A 111 11.40 6.73 -17.57
C ARG A 111 11.80 8.03 -16.87
N SER A 112 11.76 8.08 -15.53
CA SER A 112 12.08 9.28 -14.74
C SER A 112 13.51 9.30 -14.19
N LEU A 113 14.25 8.20 -14.30
CA LEU A 113 15.55 8.01 -13.63
C LEU A 113 16.53 9.16 -13.83
N TRP A 114 16.70 9.65 -15.06
CA TRP A 114 17.60 10.75 -15.37
C TRP A 114 17.14 12.09 -14.74
N HIS A 115 15.84 12.37 -14.81
CA HIS A 115 15.26 13.59 -14.25
C HIS A 115 15.35 13.61 -12.72
N HIS A 116 15.06 12.49 -12.08
CA HIS A 116 15.23 12.32 -10.63
C HIS A 116 16.70 12.44 -10.23
N TRP A 117 17.62 11.78 -10.93
CA TRP A 117 19.04 11.88 -10.63
C TRP A 117 19.55 13.32 -10.67
N ARG A 118 19.22 14.06 -11.73
CA ARG A 118 19.64 15.46 -11.89
C ARG A 118 19.11 16.32 -10.75
N THR A 119 17.82 16.18 -10.44
CA THR A 119 17.14 16.96 -9.40
C THR A 119 17.68 16.63 -8.02
N MET A 120 17.83 15.34 -7.69
CA MET A 120 18.43 14.88 -6.43
C MET A 120 19.85 15.40 -6.28
N ARG A 121 20.69 15.29 -7.31
CA ARG A 121 22.07 15.80 -7.27
C ARG A 121 22.12 17.30 -7.01
N ASP A 122 21.28 18.06 -7.69
CA ASP A 122 21.24 19.52 -7.53
C ASP A 122 20.70 19.90 -6.14
N LEU A 123 19.73 19.14 -5.59
CA LEU A 123 19.19 19.33 -4.24
C LEU A 123 20.23 19.03 -3.16
N VAL A 124 20.88 17.86 -3.21
CA VAL A 124 21.93 17.45 -2.25
C VAL A 124 23.11 18.43 -2.21
N ARG A 125 23.36 19.17 -3.30
CA ARG A 125 24.41 20.21 -3.36
C ARG A 125 24.00 21.55 -2.76
N ARG A 126 22.71 21.87 -2.76
CA ARG A 126 22.18 23.17 -2.29
C ARG A 126 21.76 23.13 -0.84
N GLU A 127 21.36 21.94 -0.40
CA GLU A 127 20.61 21.75 0.82
C GLU A 127 21.13 20.50 1.54
N ARG A 128 21.16 20.56 2.87
CA ARG A 128 21.53 19.40 3.67
C ARG A 128 20.43 18.34 3.59
N ILE A 129 20.78 17.16 3.08
CA ILE A 129 19.93 15.96 3.08
C ILE A 129 20.63 14.91 3.95
N ASP A 130 19.99 14.50 5.04
CA ASP A 130 20.58 13.58 6.02
C ASP A 130 20.32 12.10 5.66
N ALA A 131 19.27 11.82 4.88
CA ALA A 131 18.97 10.48 4.38
C ALA A 131 18.15 10.50 3.09
N VAL A 132 18.23 9.42 2.31
CA VAL A 132 17.34 9.16 1.18
C VAL A 132 16.50 7.91 1.46
N LEU A 133 15.19 7.99 1.27
CA LEU A 133 14.28 6.84 1.29
C LEU A 133 13.86 6.51 -0.14
N ILE A 134 14.01 5.25 -0.53
CA ILE A 134 13.59 4.75 -1.85
C ILE A 134 12.59 3.64 -1.64
N SER A 135 11.30 3.96 -1.84
CA SER A 135 10.24 2.95 -1.78
C SER A 135 10.08 2.28 -3.14
N VAL A 136 9.99 0.95 -3.15
CA VAL A 136 9.86 0.14 -4.36
C VAL A 136 8.65 -0.79 -4.27
N PRO A 137 7.93 -1.03 -5.38
CA PRO A 137 8.19 -0.55 -6.76
C PRO A 137 7.90 0.95 -6.99
N PRO A 138 8.46 1.57 -8.06
CA PRO A 138 9.22 0.96 -9.16
C PRO A 138 10.72 0.75 -8.85
N TYR A 139 11.25 -0.39 -9.29
CA TYR A 139 12.57 -0.87 -8.90
C TYR A 139 13.75 -0.12 -9.51
N ALA A 140 13.59 0.48 -10.70
CA ALA A 140 14.66 1.26 -11.32
C ALA A 140 15.11 2.45 -10.45
N SER A 141 14.22 2.97 -9.59
CA SER A 141 14.53 4.03 -8.62
C SER A 141 15.64 3.65 -7.64
N MET A 142 15.88 2.36 -7.40
CA MET A 142 16.98 1.87 -6.55
C MET A 142 18.35 2.38 -7.02
N LEU A 143 18.55 2.57 -8.33
CA LEU A 143 19.79 3.12 -8.88
C LEU A 143 20.12 4.53 -8.34
N LEU A 144 19.10 5.30 -7.94
CA LEU A 144 19.27 6.60 -7.31
C LEU A 144 19.89 6.48 -5.92
N GLY A 145 19.71 5.36 -5.22
CA GLY A 145 20.35 5.10 -3.93
C GLY A 145 21.87 5.00 -4.08
N ARG A 146 22.33 4.26 -5.09
CA ARG A 146 23.76 4.20 -5.40
C ARG A 146 24.33 5.57 -5.80
N ALA A 147 23.53 6.42 -6.45
CA ALA A 147 23.94 7.79 -6.73
C ALA A 147 23.98 8.65 -5.45
N ALA A 148 23.01 8.52 -4.54
CA ALA A 148 22.99 9.20 -3.24
C ALA A 148 24.23 8.84 -2.40
N HIS A 149 24.58 7.55 -2.31
CA HIS A 149 25.80 7.11 -1.63
C HIS A 149 27.07 7.71 -2.23
N ARG A 150 27.16 7.85 -3.57
CA ARG A 150 28.31 8.53 -4.21
C ARG A 150 28.36 10.02 -3.91
N LEU A 151 27.22 10.63 -3.56
CA LEU A 151 27.13 12.01 -3.11
C LEU A 151 27.33 12.14 -1.58
N GLY A 152 27.65 11.04 -0.88
CA GLY A 152 27.89 11.04 0.56
C GLY A 152 26.63 10.98 1.43
N VAL A 153 25.45 10.72 0.85
CA VAL A 153 24.19 10.64 1.60
C VAL A 153 23.79 9.17 1.80
N PRO A 154 23.53 8.71 3.04
CA PRO A 154 23.07 7.35 3.28
C PRO A 154 21.65 7.17 2.73
N TYR A 155 21.32 5.95 2.29
CA TYR A 155 19.99 5.64 1.78
C TYR A 155 19.42 4.35 2.34
N VAL A 156 18.09 4.34 2.45
CA VAL A 156 17.27 3.21 2.86
C VAL A 156 16.45 2.75 1.67
N ILE A 157 16.42 1.44 1.45
CA ILE A 157 15.51 0.81 0.48
C ILE A 157 14.30 0.29 1.24
N ASP A 158 13.10 0.66 0.81
CA ASP A 158 11.83 0.24 1.40
C ASP A 158 11.06 -0.66 0.42
N TYR A 159 11.03 -1.96 0.71
CA TYR A 159 10.41 -2.98 -0.12
C TYR A 159 8.93 -3.16 0.23
N ILE A 160 8.05 -2.78 -0.70
CA ILE A 160 6.63 -3.16 -0.67
C ILE A 160 6.46 -4.53 -1.29
N ASP A 161 7.08 -4.74 -2.44
CA ASP A 161 7.15 -6.02 -3.13
C ASP A 161 8.62 -6.34 -3.45
N PRO A 162 9.06 -7.61 -3.38
CA PRO A 162 10.41 -7.98 -3.79
C PRO A 162 10.56 -7.84 -5.31
N TRP A 163 11.71 -7.33 -5.77
CA TRP A 163 12.01 -7.22 -7.21
C TRP A 163 12.07 -8.59 -7.87
N ARG A 164 12.79 -9.52 -7.23
CA ARG A 164 12.96 -10.90 -7.69
C ARG A 164 11.96 -11.81 -7.00
N THR A 165 10.77 -11.90 -7.57
CA THR A 165 9.76 -12.88 -7.15
C THR A 165 9.82 -14.12 -8.07
N ALA A 166 9.55 -15.30 -7.48
CA ALA A 166 9.47 -16.56 -8.22
C ALA A 166 8.17 -16.84 -9.04
N PRO A 167 7.06 -16.06 -8.99
CA PRO A 167 5.78 -16.53 -9.51
C PRO A 167 5.75 -16.63 -11.04
N TYR A 168 6.53 -15.82 -11.77
CA TYR A 168 6.56 -15.92 -13.24
C TYR A 168 7.17 -17.23 -13.75
N TRP A 169 8.13 -17.83 -13.02
CA TRP A 169 8.63 -19.16 -13.35
C TRP A 169 7.58 -20.26 -13.13
N ARG A 170 6.62 -20.02 -12.22
CA ARG A 170 5.51 -20.94 -11.92
C ARG A 170 4.31 -20.75 -12.85
N LEU A 171 4.27 -19.65 -13.62
CA LEU A 171 3.24 -19.45 -14.63
C LEU A 171 3.54 -20.30 -15.88
N PRO A 172 2.49 -20.83 -16.54
CA PRO A 172 2.59 -21.41 -17.89
C PRO A 172 3.30 -20.46 -18.86
N PRO A 173 4.13 -20.94 -19.80
CA PRO A 173 4.93 -20.10 -20.70
C PRO A 173 4.13 -19.02 -21.46
N ASP A 174 2.89 -19.33 -21.85
CA ASP A 174 1.93 -18.45 -22.52
C ASP A 174 1.41 -17.30 -21.64
N ARG A 175 1.50 -17.43 -20.32
CA ARG A 175 1.07 -16.41 -19.33
C ARG A 175 2.23 -15.60 -18.77
N ARG A 176 3.47 -15.88 -19.18
CA ARG A 176 4.64 -15.12 -18.75
C ARG A 176 4.73 -13.82 -19.55
N PRO A 177 5.00 -12.66 -18.91
CA PRO A 177 5.24 -11.44 -19.66
C PRO A 177 6.44 -11.64 -20.61
N PRO A 178 6.34 -11.23 -21.88
CA PRO A 178 7.32 -11.59 -22.92
C PRO A 178 8.74 -11.08 -22.64
N LYS A 179 8.88 -9.99 -21.85
CA LYS A 179 10.18 -9.39 -21.47
C LYS A 179 10.63 -9.73 -20.06
N TRP A 180 9.90 -10.61 -19.37
CA TRP A 180 10.18 -10.95 -17.98
C TRP A 180 11.59 -11.54 -17.75
N PRO A 181 12.11 -12.46 -18.59
CA PRO A 181 13.47 -13.00 -18.40
C PRO A 181 14.55 -11.92 -18.45
N LEU A 182 14.42 -10.95 -19.35
CA LEU A 182 15.34 -9.82 -19.47
C LEU A 182 15.24 -8.90 -18.24
N ALA A 183 14.03 -8.57 -17.80
CA ALA A 183 13.82 -7.78 -16.59
C ALA A 183 14.40 -8.48 -15.34
N TYR A 184 14.27 -9.80 -15.26
CA TYR A 184 14.83 -10.62 -14.19
C TYR A 184 16.37 -10.66 -14.23
N ALA A 185 16.96 -10.81 -15.42
CA ALA A 185 18.41 -10.75 -15.60
C ALA A 185 18.98 -9.38 -15.21
N LEU A 186 18.29 -8.29 -15.57
CA LEU A 186 18.67 -6.93 -15.19
C LEU A 186 18.60 -6.74 -13.66
N ALA A 187 17.54 -7.25 -13.03
CA ALA A 187 17.42 -7.25 -11.57
C ALA A 187 18.60 -7.97 -10.90
N ARG A 188 18.98 -9.16 -11.40
CA ARG A 188 20.14 -9.91 -10.88
C ARG A 188 21.45 -9.14 -10.97
N LEU A 189 21.63 -8.33 -12.00
CA LEU A 189 22.84 -7.53 -12.20
C LEU A 189 22.85 -6.29 -11.31
N ILE A 190 21.72 -5.59 -11.20
CA ILE A 190 21.63 -4.28 -10.54
C ILE A 190 21.43 -4.39 -9.04
N GLU A 191 20.44 -5.19 -8.62
CA GLU A 191 19.96 -5.25 -7.24
C GLU A 191 21.09 -5.50 -6.22
N PRO A 192 21.99 -6.50 -6.37
CA PRO A 192 23.05 -6.72 -5.36
C PRO A 192 23.99 -5.52 -5.21
N GLY A 193 24.26 -4.79 -6.29
CA GLY A 193 25.11 -3.59 -6.26
C GLY A 193 24.47 -2.41 -5.53
N VAL A 194 23.14 -2.34 -5.49
CA VAL A 194 22.41 -1.32 -4.73
C VAL A 194 22.16 -1.79 -3.31
N VAL A 195 21.72 -3.02 -3.09
CA VAL A 195 21.43 -3.52 -1.74
C VAL A 195 22.68 -3.49 -0.87
N ARG A 196 23.85 -3.90 -1.39
CA ARG A 196 25.13 -3.92 -0.64
C ARG A 196 25.57 -2.57 -0.10
N ARG A 197 25.13 -1.47 -0.71
CA ARG A 197 25.53 -0.11 -0.33
C ARG A 197 24.43 0.66 0.39
N ALA A 198 23.27 0.04 0.61
CA ALA A 198 22.22 0.62 1.41
C ALA A 198 22.69 0.70 2.87
N ALA A 199 22.31 1.79 3.55
CA ALA A 199 22.56 1.94 4.98
C ALA A 199 21.59 1.08 5.81
N HIS A 200 20.40 0.78 5.27
CA HIS A 200 19.38 -0.05 5.91
C HIS A 200 18.40 -0.58 4.87
N LEU A 201 17.76 -1.72 5.15
CA LEU A 201 16.61 -2.20 4.37
C LEU A 201 15.35 -2.21 5.25
N THR A 202 14.24 -1.74 4.69
CA THR A 202 12.92 -1.84 5.31
C THR A 202 11.99 -2.60 4.38
N ALA A 203 10.99 -3.26 4.93
CA ALA A 203 9.95 -3.87 4.10
C ALA A 203 8.62 -3.98 4.84
N VAL A 204 7.55 -4.19 4.08
CA VAL A 204 6.19 -4.39 4.62
C VAL A 204 6.01 -5.70 5.37
N SER A 205 6.91 -6.67 5.19
CA SER A 205 6.90 -7.93 5.96
C SER A 205 8.31 -8.50 6.16
N ALA A 206 8.50 -9.23 7.28
CA ALA A 206 9.72 -9.98 7.55
C ALA A 206 10.03 -10.99 6.42
N GLY A 207 9.00 -11.70 5.93
CA GLY A 207 9.15 -12.63 4.81
C GLY A 207 9.67 -11.97 3.52
N THR A 208 9.35 -10.69 3.27
CA THR A 208 9.94 -9.94 2.14
C THR A 208 11.43 -9.72 2.33
N LEU A 209 11.86 -9.38 3.54
CA LEU A 209 13.27 -9.20 3.90
C LEU A 209 14.04 -10.52 3.82
N ASP A 210 13.43 -11.62 4.28
CA ASP A 210 14.04 -12.95 4.21
C ASP A 210 14.26 -13.40 2.77
N LEU A 211 13.32 -13.13 1.87
CA LEU A 211 13.48 -13.37 0.44
C LEU A 211 14.65 -12.56 -0.15
N VAL A 212 14.76 -11.28 0.20
CA VAL A 212 15.88 -10.43 -0.26
C VAL A 212 17.22 -10.96 0.28
N ARG A 213 17.28 -11.36 1.56
CA ARG A 213 18.49 -11.95 2.18
C ARG A 213 18.87 -13.28 1.52
N ALA A 214 17.90 -14.16 1.26
CA ALA A 214 18.13 -15.44 0.59
C ALA A 214 18.69 -15.25 -0.82
N HIS A 215 18.28 -14.20 -1.52
CA HIS A 215 18.84 -13.85 -2.84
C HIS A 215 20.27 -13.31 -2.76
N TYR A 216 20.68 -12.75 -1.62
CA TYR A 216 21.96 -12.08 -1.41
C TYR A 216 22.63 -12.43 -0.06
N PRO A 217 23.03 -13.69 0.16
CA PRO A 217 23.55 -14.13 1.47
C PRO A 217 24.84 -13.41 1.92
N SER A 218 25.59 -12.85 0.97
CA SER A 218 26.82 -12.11 1.23
C SER A 218 26.61 -10.63 1.59
N ILE A 219 25.36 -10.16 1.65
CA ILE A 219 25.04 -8.77 1.99
C ILE A 219 24.58 -8.69 3.45
N ASP A 220 25.46 -8.15 4.30
CA ASP A 220 25.17 -7.87 5.70
C ASP A 220 24.67 -6.43 5.85
N VAL A 221 23.36 -6.24 5.65
CA VAL A 221 22.69 -4.96 5.86
C VAL A 221 21.58 -5.16 6.89
N GLU A 222 21.55 -4.29 7.90
CA GLU A 222 20.49 -4.33 8.89
C GLU A 222 19.11 -4.15 8.25
N THR A 223 18.12 -4.86 8.79
CA THR A 223 16.76 -4.81 8.27
C THR A 223 15.75 -4.46 9.35
N THR A 224 14.62 -3.89 8.95
CA THR A 224 13.50 -3.62 9.87
C THR A 224 12.18 -3.81 9.14
N GLU A 225 11.32 -4.64 9.70
CA GLU A 225 9.95 -4.80 9.23
C GLU A 225 9.11 -3.59 9.66
N ILE A 226 8.47 -2.96 8.66
CA ILE A 226 7.55 -1.83 8.83
C ILE A 226 6.32 -2.11 7.96
N PRO A 227 5.29 -2.79 8.51
CA PRO A 227 4.05 -3.08 7.79
C PRO A 227 3.33 -1.84 7.28
N TYR A 228 2.26 -2.04 6.51
CA TYR A 228 1.30 -0.94 6.29
C TYR A 228 0.61 -0.60 7.60
N GLY A 229 0.35 0.69 7.81
CA GLY A 229 -0.43 1.16 8.93
C GLY A 229 -1.82 1.65 8.50
N GLY A 230 -2.73 1.74 9.47
CA GLY A 230 -4.01 2.42 9.32
C GLY A 230 -3.89 3.91 9.57
N ASP A 231 -4.61 4.70 8.77
CA ASP A 231 -4.60 6.15 8.86
C ASP A 231 -5.99 6.71 9.22
N ALA A 232 -6.15 7.13 10.48
CA ALA A 232 -7.42 7.68 10.95
C ALA A 232 -7.76 9.04 10.32
N ALA A 233 -6.77 9.80 9.86
CA ALA A 233 -6.97 11.14 9.32
C ALA A 233 -7.69 11.11 7.96
N ASP A 234 -7.45 10.08 7.15
CA ASP A 234 -8.14 9.92 5.86
C ASP A 234 -9.65 9.67 6.07
N PHE A 235 -10.02 8.88 7.09
CA PHE A 235 -11.43 8.69 7.48
C PHE A 235 -12.03 9.95 8.10
N ALA A 236 -11.26 10.70 8.88
CA ALA A 236 -11.72 11.98 9.42
C ALA A 236 -12.01 13.00 8.30
N TYR A 237 -11.14 13.05 7.29
CA TYR A 237 -11.33 13.87 6.09
C TYR A 237 -12.62 13.50 5.36
N LEU A 238 -12.87 12.21 5.10
CA LEU A 238 -14.08 11.77 4.38
C LEU A 238 -15.37 11.97 5.18
N ARG A 239 -15.33 11.88 6.51
CA ARG A 239 -16.50 12.24 7.33
C ARG A 239 -16.85 13.73 7.22
N ALA A 240 -15.85 14.58 7.03
CA ALA A 240 -16.05 16.02 6.80
C ALA A 240 -16.38 16.35 5.32
N HIS A 241 -15.92 15.51 4.38
CA HIS A 241 -16.09 15.68 2.94
C HIS A 241 -16.63 14.39 2.31
N PRO A 242 -17.88 13.99 2.64
CA PRO A 242 -18.43 12.75 2.15
C PRO A 242 -18.56 12.81 0.62
N ARG A 243 -18.18 11.73 -0.03
CA ARG A 243 -18.26 11.59 -1.48
C ARG A 243 -19.34 10.60 -1.88
N ARG A 244 -19.88 10.74 -3.09
CA ARG A 244 -20.78 9.74 -3.67
C ARG A 244 -19.96 8.70 -4.38
N HIS A 245 -20.30 7.43 -4.18
CA HIS A 245 -19.76 6.31 -4.95
C HIS A 245 -20.86 5.60 -5.71
N GLY A 246 -20.51 4.91 -6.80
CA GLY A 246 -21.49 4.21 -7.62
C GLY A 246 -21.93 2.84 -7.12
N VAL A 247 -21.45 2.35 -5.96
CA VAL A 247 -21.61 0.93 -5.53
C VAL A 247 -23.03 0.57 -5.13
N PHE A 248 -23.60 1.33 -4.20
CA PHE A 248 -24.97 1.20 -3.73
C PHE A 248 -25.45 2.56 -3.21
N ASP A 249 -26.76 2.72 -3.02
CA ASP A 249 -27.34 3.87 -2.34
C ASP A 249 -27.58 3.50 -0.86
N PRO A 250 -26.89 4.15 0.11
CA PRO A 250 -27.08 3.85 1.53
C PRO A 250 -28.51 4.08 2.04
N GLY A 251 -29.35 4.80 1.28
CA GLY A 251 -30.74 5.10 1.61
C GLY A 251 -31.78 4.20 0.93
N ASP A 252 -31.38 3.15 0.19
CA ASP A 252 -32.31 2.30 -0.57
C ASP A 252 -33.14 1.31 0.28
N GLY A 253 -32.89 1.27 1.59
CA GLY A 253 -33.59 0.42 2.56
C GLY A 253 -33.00 -0.97 2.75
N PHE A 254 -31.93 -1.33 2.02
CA PHE A 254 -31.18 -2.58 2.23
C PHE A 254 -30.05 -2.40 3.25
N VAL A 255 -29.57 -3.53 3.77
CA VAL A 255 -28.37 -3.60 4.62
C VAL A 255 -27.20 -4.01 3.74
N HIS A 256 -26.26 -3.09 3.53
CA HIS A 256 -25.10 -3.31 2.67
C HIS A 256 -23.90 -3.78 3.48
N VAL A 257 -23.42 -4.98 3.17
CA VAL A 257 -22.14 -5.51 3.68
C VAL A 257 -21.14 -5.51 2.54
N SER A 258 -19.96 -4.91 2.75
CA SER A 258 -18.97 -4.78 1.68
C SER A 258 -17.64 -5.46 2.00
N TYR A 259 -17.09 -6.12 0.98
CA TYR A 259 -15.69 -6.51 0.87
C TYR A 259 -15.02 -5.59 -0.16
N VAL A 260 -13.97 -4.87 0.23
CA VAL A 260 -13.25 -3.95 -0.67
C VAL A 260 -11.80 -4.40 -0.83
N GLY A 261 -11.46 -4.92 -2.01
CA GLY A 261 -10.13 -5.41 -2.31
C GLY A 261 -10.11 -6.53 -3.36
N ALA A 262 -8.90 -6.95 -3.74
CA ALA A 262 -8.72 -8.07 -4.66
C ALA A 262 -9.08 -9.42 -4.03
N CYS A 263 -9.85 -10.23 -4.76
CA CYS A 263 -10.15 -11.63 -4.46
C CYS A 263 -9.27 -12.52 -5.34
N ILE A 264 -8.36 -13.26 -4.74
CA ILE A 264 -7.47 -14.18 -5.48
C ILE A 264 -8.02 -15.60 -5.43
N PRO A 265 -7.67 -16.49 -6.38
CA PRO A 265 -8.14 -17.88 -6.38
C PRO A 265 -7.89 -18.64 -5.08
N ALA A 266 -6.82 -18.32 -4.35
CA ALA A 266 -6.51 -18.91 -3.04
C ALA A 266 -7.52 -18.57 -1.93
N MET A 267 -8.47 -17.65 -2.17
CA MET A 267 -9.55 -17.31 -1.25
C MET A 267 -10.85 -18.08 -1.56
N ALA A 268 -10.84 -19.02 -2.52
CA ALA A 268 -12.07 -19.68 -2.96
C ALA A 268 -12.75 -20.46 -1.81
N ASP A 269 -12.00 -21.18 -0.98
CA ASP A 269 -12.60 -21.97 0.11
C ASP A 269 -13.15 -21.10 1.25
N THR A 270 -12.49 -19.98 1.57
CA THR A 270 -13.02 -19.03 2.55
C THR A 270 -14.27 -18.32 2.02
N LEU A 271 -14.31 -17.99 0.74
CA LEU A 271 -15.53 -17.47 0.09
C LEU A 271 -16.66 -18.50 0.08
N ARG A 272 -16.38 -19.79 -0.17
CA ARG A 272 -17.38 -20.85 -0.06
C ARG A 272 -17.98 -20.91 1.34
N ALA A 273 -17.17 -20.80 2.39
CA ALA A 273 -17.65 -20.75 3.76
C ALA A 273 -18.55 -19.52 4.03
N VAL A 274 -18.20 -18.36 3.44
CA VAL A 274 -19.04 -17.15 3.52
C VAL A 274 -20.40 -17.38 2.86
N PHE A 275 -20.42 -17.90 1.63
CA PHE A 275 -21.65 -18.14 0.90
C PHE A 275 -22.49 -19.26 1.49
N GLU A 276 -21.87 -20.27 2.10
CA GLU A 276 -22.57 -21.28 2.89
C GLU A 276 -23.24 -20.65 4.12
N GLY A 277 -22.58 -19.72 4.81
CA GLY A 277 -23.20 -18.95 5.91
C GLY A 277 -24.39 -18.11 5.43
N LEU A 278 -24.27 -17.44 4.27
CA LEU A 278 -25.36 -16.67 3.67
C LEU A 278 -26.51 -17.58 3.21
N ARG A 279 -26.22 -18.76 2.66
CA ARG A 279 -27.23 -19.74 2.26
C ARG A 279 -28.01 -20.23 3.48
N ARG A 280 -27.32 -20.57 4.58
CA ARG A 280 -27.98 -20.92 5.85
C ARG A 280 -28.87 -19.81 6.37
N LEU A 281 -28.44 -18.54 6.28
CA LEU A 281 -29.29 -17.41 6.66
C LEU A 281 -30.55 -17.32 5.78
N LYS A 282 -30.40 -17.52 4.47
CA LYS A 282 -31.51 -17.53 3.51
C LYS A 282 -32.51 -18.64 3.80
N ASP A 283 -32.03 -19.82 4.19
CA ASP A 283 -32.86 -20.99 4.51
C ASP A 283 -33.53 -20.85 5.88
N ASP A 284 -32.78 -20.43 6.91
CA ASP A 284 -33.25 -20.35 8.30
C ASP A 284 -34.12 -19.11 8.57
N ALA A 285 -33.82 -17.97 7.92
CA ALA A 285 -34.45 -16.67 8.17
C ALA A 285 -34.60 -15.84 6.88
N PRO A 286 -35.46 -16.25 5.93
CA PRO A 286 -35.59 -15.62 4.62
C PRO A 286 -35.97 -14.12 4.67
N ASN A 287 -36.76 -13.72 5.67
CA ASN A 287 -37.15 -12.31 5.88
C ASN A 287 -35.97 -11.42 6.29
N VAL A 288 -34.96 -11.98 6.96
CA VAL A 288 -33.72 -11.28 7.30
C VAL A 288 -32.83 -11.24 6.06
N ALA A 289 -32.62 -12.40 5.41
CA ALA A 289 -31.77 -12.50 4.23
C ALA A 289 -32.21 -11.59 3.07
N SER A 290 -33.51 -11.40 2.84
CA SER A 290 -34.03 -10.58 1.75
C SER A 290 -33.64 -9.10 1.85
N ARG A 291 -33.33 -8.61 3.06
CA ARG A 291 -32.88 -7.24 3.34
C ARG A 291 -31.38 -7.03 3.15
N LEU A 292 -30.61 -8.11 3.02
CA LEU A 292 -29.15 -8.07 2.98
C LEU A 292 -28.62 -8.01 1.55
N ARG A 293 -27.56 -7.24 1.33
CA ARG A 293 -26.79 -7.22 0.08
C ARG A 293 -25.30 -7.28 0.37
N LEU A 294 -24.60 -8.24 -0.23
CA LEU A 294 -23.15 -8.37 -0.16
C LEU A 294 -22.51 -7.78 -1.41
N HIS A 295 -21.55 -6.87 -1.23
CA HIS A 295 -20.86 -6.18 -2.32
C HIS A 295 -19.38 -6.53 -2.30
N PHE A 296 -18.85 -7.05 -3.40
CA PHE A 296 -17.42 -7.31 -3.58
C PHE A 296 -16.84 -6.30 -4.57
N VAL A 297 -15.98 -5.39 -4.09
CA VAL A 297 -15.54 -4.23 -4.87
C VAL A 297 -14.03 -4.25 -5.08
N GLY A 298 -13.59 -4.06 -6.32
CA GLY A 298 -12.18 -4.04 -6.70
C GLY A 298 -11.51 -5.42 -6.68
N THR A 299 -12.24 -6.48 -7.07
CA THR A 299 -11.83 -7.88 -6.89
C THR A 299 -10.69 -8.34 -7.81
N THR A 300 -10.35 -7.58 -8.86
CA THR A 300 -9.24 -7.93 -9.77
C THR A 300 -8.17 -6.85 -9.88
N TYR A 301 -6.91 -7.29 -10.02
CA TYR A 301 -5.80 -6.43 -10.45
C TYR A 301 -5.64 -6.39 -11.97
N ALA A 302 -6.38 -7.23 -12.71
CA ALA A 302 -6.24 -7.32 -14.15
C ALA A 302 -6.79 -6.04 -14.84
N PRO A 303 -6.04 -5.44 -15.77
CA PRO A 303 -6.57 -4.33 -16.56
C PRO A 303 -7.60 -4.82 -17.57
N GLY A 304 -8.78 -4.18 -17.59
CA GLY A 304 -9.75 -4.18 -18.70
C GLY A 304 -10.43 -5.51 -19.05
N GLY A 305 -11.74 -5.59 -18.78
CA GLY A 305 -12.73 -6.41 -19.52
C GLY A 305 -12.64 -7.94 -19.48
N VAL A 306 -11.52 -8.52 -19.03
CA VAL A 306 -11.40 -9.97 -18.87
C VAL A 306 -12.02 -10.36 -17.53
N ASP A 307 -13.15 -11.04 -17.58
CA ASP A 307 -13.79 -11.61 -16.40
C ASP A 307 -12.85 -12.62 -15.73
N ARG A 308 -12.44 -12.31 -14.49
CA ARG A 308 -11.66 -13.19 -13.62
C ARG A 308 -12.34 -13.36 -12.26
N SER A 309 -13.66 -13.24 -12.26
CA SER A 309 -14.48 -13.39 -11.06
C SER A 309 -14.20 -14.72 -10.37
N VAL A 310 -13.85 -14.63 -9.09
CA VAL A 310 -13.87 -15.77 -8.17
C VAL A 310 -15.18 -15.77 -7.37
N VAL A 311 -15.79 -14.60 -7.20
CA VAL A 311 -16.94 -14.37 -6.31
C VAL A 311 -18.23 -14.92 -6.90
N MET A 312 -18.63 -14.44 -8.08
CA MET A 312 -19.95 -14.76 -8.66
C MET A 312 -20.14 -16.24 -9.02
N PRO A 313 -19.16 -16.96 -9.58
CA PRO A 313 -19.29 -18.40 -9.79
C PRO A 313 -19.57 -19.17 -8.49
N LEU A 314 -18.92 -18.79 -7.38
CA LEU A 314 -19.13 -19.41 -6.08
C LEU A 314 -20.48 -19.02 -5.47
N ALA A 315 -20.92 -17.77 -5.61
CA ALA A 315 -22.23 -17.33 -5.15
C ALA A 315 -23.37 -18.06 -5.87
N ARG A 316 -23.26 -18.27 -7.18
CA ARG A 316 -24.21 -19.07 -7.98
C ARG A 316 -24.23 -20.54 -7.55
N ALA A 317 -23.05 -21.13 -7.33
CA ALA A 317 -22.95 -22.51 -6.86
C ALA A 317 -23.61 -22.72 -5.49
N ALA A 318 -23.64 -21.69 -4.65
CA ALA A 318 -24.33 -21.68 -3.35
C ALA A 318 -25.79 -21.17 -3.43
N ALA A 319 -26.31 -20.84 -4.61
CA ALA A 319 -27.66 -20.28 -4.84
C ALA A 319 -27.98 -19.00 -4.04
N VAL A 320 -26.98 -18.12 -3.87
CA VAL A 320 -27.07 -16.83 -3.16
C VAL A 320 -26.72 -15.63 -4.04
N ASP A 321 -26.54 -15.82 -5.34
CA ASP A 321 -26.17 -14.78 -6.29
C ASP A 321 -27.18 -13.62 -6.37
N GLY A 322 -28.46 -13.85 -6.08
CA GLY A 322 -29.46 -12.78 -5.98
C GLY A 322 -29.23 -11.78 -4.82
N LEU A 323 -28.32 -12.09 -3.89
CA LEU A 323 -27.95 -11.24 -2.75
C LEU A 323 -26.53 -10.70 -2.85
N VAL A 324 -25.79 -11.03 -3.91
CA VAL A 324 -24.36 -10.74 -4.07
C VAL A 324 -24.12 -9.95 -5.36
N ASP A 325 -23.44 -8.82 -5.26
CA ASP A 325 -22.91 -8.06 -6.39
C ASP A 325 -21.38 -8.08 -6.38
N GLU A 326 -20.77 -8.14 -7.57
CA GLU A 326 -19.34 -8.02 -7.73
C GLU A 326 -18.97 -6.95 -8.76
N ARG A 327 -18.13 -6.02 -8.32
CA ARG A 327 -17.47 -5.02 -9.15
C ARG A 327 -16.00 -5.33 -9.22
N GLN A 328 -15.59 -5.96 -10.31
CA GLN A 328 -14.19 -6.36 -10.50
C GLN A 328 -13.25 -5.16 -10.61
N ALA A 329 -13.69 -4.09 -11.29
CA ALA A 329 -12.88 -2.91 -11.53
C ALA A 329 -12.43 -2.25 -10.22
N ARG A 330 -11.14 -1.88 -10.19
CA ARG A 330 -10.57 -1.13 -9.08
C ARG A 330 -11.25 0.24 -8.95
N VAL A 331 -11.67 0.56 -7.73
CA VAL A 331 -12.15 1.90 -7.34
C VAL A 331 -11.00 2.78 -6.82
N SER A 332 -11.20 4.10 -6.77
CA SER A 332 -10.23 5.01 -6.18
C SER A 332 -10.03 4.71 -4.68
N TYR A 333 -8.92 5.17 -4.10
CA TYR A 333 -8.66 4.96 -2.67
C TYR A 333 -9.71 5.63 -1.78
N LEU A 334 -10.07 6.88 -2.07
CA LEU A 334 -11.09 7.59 -1.30
C LEU A 334 -12.48 7.00 -1.52
N ASP A 335 -12.82 6.55 -2.74
CA ASP A 335 -14.05 5.78 -2.97
C ASP A 335 -14.07 4.49 -2.14
N ALA A 336 -12.96 3.75 -2.08
CA ALA A 336 -12.84 2.54 -1.26
C ALA A 336 -13.12 2.81 0.22
N LEU A 337 -12.56 3.88 0.78
CA LEU A 337 -12.81 4.26 2.17
C LEU A 337 -14.24 4.76 2.40
N GLN A 338 -14.82 5.50 1.44
CA GLN A 338 -16.21 5.95 1.50
C GLN A 338 -17.18 4.76 1.48
N ILE A 339 -16.97 3.77 0.61
CA ILE A 339 -17.75 2.52 0.59
C ILE A 339 -17.71 1.84 1.95
N MET A 340 -16.53 1.80 2.59
CA MET A 340 -16.41 1.24 3.93
C MET A 340 -17.18 2.05 4.98
N LEU A 341 -17.17 3.38 4.88
CA LEU A 341 -17.94 4.26 5.75
C LEU A 341 -19.45 4.08 5.53
N ASP A 342 -19.91 3.89 4.31
CA ASP A 342 -21.34 3.82 3.97
C ASP A 342 -21.95 2.43 4.19
N SER A 343 -21.12 1.40 4.36
CA SER A 343 -21.57 0.04 4.62
C SER A 343 -22.10 -0.14 6.05
N ALA A 344 -23.15 -0.97 6.20
CA ALA A 344 -23.66 -1.40 7.49
C ALA A 344 -22.73 -2.40 8.19
N GLY A 345 -21.94 -3.15 7.41
CA GLY A 345 -20.90 -4.05 7.90
C GLY A 345 -19.80 -4.30 6.88
N LEU A 346 -18.67 -4.78 7.34
CA LEU A 346 -17.49 -5.06 6.52
C LEU A 346 -17.11 -6.53 6.63
N LEU A 347 -16.75 -7.10 5.47
CA LEU A 347 -16.24 -8.45 5.35
C LEU A 347 -14.77 -8.39 4.94
N VAL A 348 -13.93 -9.20 5.57
CA VAL A 348 -12.56 -9.46 5.11
C VAL A 348 -12.32 -10.97 5.10
N VAL A 349 -11.86 -11.48 3.96
CA VAL A 349 -11.52 -12.90 3.79
C VAL A 349 -10.03 -13.07 3.51
N GLY A 350 -9.43 -14.07 4.15
CA GLY A 350 -8.08 -14.54 3.87
C GLY A 350 -8.05 -15.72 2.90
N SER A 351 -6.85 -16.18 2.53
CA SER A 351 -6.67 -17.52 1.96
C SER A 351 -6.70 -18.59 3.05
N ASP A 352 -6.69 -19.85 2.64
CA ASP A 352 -6.45 -21.01 3.50
C ASP A 352 -5.04 -21.06 4.12
N ALA A 353 -4.07 -20.36 3.51
CA ALA A 353 -2.70 -20.30 4.00
C ALA A 353 -2.58 -19.64 5.39
N PRO A 354 -1.87 -20.26 6.36
CA PRO A 354 -1.72 -19.76 7.73
C PRO A 354 -1.18 -18.34 7.87
N HIS A 355 -0.20 -17.96 7.05
CA HIS A 355 0.53 -16.69 7.20
C HIS A 355 -0.02 -15.53 6.36
N TYR A 356 -1.23 -15.66 5.80
CA TYR A 356 -1.81 -14.57 5.03
C TYR A 356 -2.12 -13.37 5.93
N THR A 357 -1.40 -12.27 5.71
CA THR A 357 -1.59 -10.99 6.42
C THR A 357 -2.31 -10.01 5.50
N ALA A 358 -3.52 -9.59 5.86
CA ALA A 358 -4.29 -8.65 5.07
C ALA A 358 -4.10 -7.21 5.60
N SER A 359 -3.30 -6.40 4.90
CA SER A 359 -3.17 -4.96 5.20
C SER A 359 -4.49 -4.18 5.10
N LYS A 360 -5.51 -4.77 4.45
CA LYS A 360 -6.88 -4.26 4.36
C LYS A 360 -7.61 -4.24 5.70
N ILE A 361 -7.09 -4.94 6.72
CA ILE A 361 -7.74 -4.99 8.02
C ILE A 361 -7.75 -3.61 8.70
N PHE A 362 -6.68 -2.83 8.56
CA PHE A 362 -6.55 -1.54 9.23
C PHE A 362 -7.59 -0.50 8.78
N PRO A 363 -7.82 -0.27 7.46
CA PRO A 363 -8.91 0.61 7.05
C PRO A 363 -10.28 0.06 7.47
N CYS A 364 -10.51 -1.26 7.49
CA CYS A 364 -11.77 -1.81 7.97
C CYS A 364 -12.03 -1.51 9.46
N ILE A 365 -11.00 -1.61 10.31
CA ILE A 365 -11.08 -1.25 11.73
C ILE A 365 -11.37 0.26 11.89
N LEU A 366 -10.70 1.10 11.09
CA LEU A 366 -10.83 2.56 11.14
C LEU A 366 -12.17 3.10 10.60
N ALA A 367 -12.84 2.33 9.74
CA ALA A 367 -14.19 2.63 9.28
C ALA A 367 -15.21 2.61 10.43
N ARG A 368 -14.92 1.89 11.52
CA ARG A 368 -15.78 1.74 12.70
C ARG A 368 -17.16 1.17 12.34
N ARG A 369 -17.16 0.14 11.51
CA ARG A 369 -18.34 -0.66 11.17
C ARG A 369 -18.21 -2.05 11.79
N PRO A 370 -19.32 -2.74 12.08
CA PRO A 370 -19.31 -4.18 12.35
C PRO A 370 -18.42 -4.88 11.32
N LEU A 371 -17.46 -5.68 11.80
CA LEU A 371 -16.43 -6.30 10.96
C LEU A 371 -16.45 -7.80 11.18
N LEU A 372 -16.54 -8.57 10.10
CA LEU A 372 -16.35 -10.01 10.08
C LEU A 372 -15.06 -10.35 9.33
N ALA A 373 -14.21 -11.14 9.97
CA ALA A 373 -13.00 -11.67 9.37
C ALA A 373 -13.03 -13.19 9.30
N VAL A 374 -12.83 -13.75 8.11
CA VAL A 374 -12.75 -15.20 7.86
C VAL A 374 -11.33 -15.60 7.47
N PHE A 375 -10.58 -16.20 8.39
CA PHE A 375 -9.14 -16.45 8.25
C PHE A 375 -8.70 -17.74 8.94
N HIS A 376 -7.56 -18.29 8.51
CA HIS A 376 -6.89 -19.34 9.28
C HIS A 376 -6.52 -18.81 10.67
N GLU A 377 -6.65 -19.64 11.71
CA GLU A 377 -6.46 -19.23 13.12
C GLU A 377 -5.05 -18.71 13.44
N GLU A 378 -4.05 -19.17 12.68
CA GLU A 378 -2.64 -18.73 12.78
C GLU A 378 -2.35 -17.42 12.02
N SER A 379 -3.35 -16.82 11.36
CA SER A 379 -3.15 -15.54 10.66
C SER A 379 -2.93 -14.41 11.67
N SER A 380 -1.99 -13.51 11.35
CA SER A 380 -1.75 -12.28 12.10
C SER A 380 -3.02 -11.42 12.22
N VAL A 381 -3.95 -11.51 11.25
CA VAL A 381 -5.24 -10.80 11.30
C VAL A 381 -6.09 -11.27 12.49
N VAL A 382 -6.07 -12.57 12.79
CA VAL A 382 -6.80 -13.13 13.93
C VAL A 382 -6.24 -12.60 15.24
N ALA A 383 -4.91 -12.57 15.37
CA ALA A 383 -4.25 -11.99 16.54
C ALA A 383 -4.59 -10.50 16.71
N ILE A 384 -4.51 -9.71 15.63
CA ILE A 384 -4.82 -8.27 15.63
C ILE A 384 -6.27 -8.03 16.04
N LEU A 385 -7.23 -8.79 15.50
CA LEU A 385 -8.64 -8.58 15.85
C LEU A 385 -8.97 -9.01 17.28
N ARG A 386 -8.35 -10.08 17.78
CA ARG A 386 -8.55 -10.53 19.17
C ARG A 386 -7.97 -9.54 20.17
N GLU A 387 -6.75 -9.06 19.95
CA GLU A 387 -6.13 -8.12 20.88
C GLU A 387 -6.86 -6.76 20.88
N THR A 388 -7.28 -6.28 19.70
CA THR A 388 -7.94 -4.98 19.55
C THR A 388 -9.45 -5.04 19.79
N SER A 389 -10.05 -6.23 19.84
CA SER A 389 -11.51 -6.42 19.92
C SER A 389 -12.28 -5.66 18.81
N ALA A 390 -11.65 -5.54 17.63
CA ALA A 390 -12.13 -4.67 16.56
C ALA A 390 -13.08 -5.36 15.55
N GLY A 391 -13.49 -6.59 15.81
CA GLY A 391 -14.40 -7.33 14.94
C GLY A 391 -14.64 -8.78 15.38
N THR A 392 -15.59 -9.42 14.73
CA THR A 392 -15.89 -10.85 14.89
C THR A 392 -14.94 -11.67 14.02
N VAL A 393 -14.34 -12.71 14.61
CA VAL A 393 -13.45 -13.63 13.90
C VAL A 393 -14.15 -14.97 13.69
N ALA A 394 -14.33 -15.35 12.43
CA ALA A 394 -14.71 -16.70 12.03
C ALA A 394 -13.44 -17.43 11.59
N SER A 395 -12.69 -17.98 12.55
CA SER A 395 -11.43 -18.67 12.29
C SER A 395 -11.63 -20.14 11.97
N PHE A 396 -10.67 -20.72 11.26
CA PHE A 396 -10.60 -22.15 10.99
C PHE A 396 -9.14 -22.66 11.12
N GLY A 397 -8.98 -23.93 11.47
CA GLY A 397 -7.69 -24.61 11.49
C GLY A 397 -7.62 -25.72 10.43
N ALA A 398 -6.95 -26.83 10.75
CA ALA A 398 -6.79 -27.99 9.86
C ALA A 398 -8.11 -28.59 9.35
N ALA A 399 -9.21 -28.41 10.09
CA ALA A 399 -10.53 -28.88 9.69
C ALA A 399 -11.11 -28.12 8.48
N GLY A 400 -10.52 -26.98 8.10
CA GLY A 400 -10.84 -26.25 6.88
C GLY A 400 -11.91 -25.15 7.03
N PRO A 401 -12.01 -24.23 6.05
CA PRO A 401 -12.81 -23.00 6.15
C PRO A 401 -14.30 -23.18 6.36
N GLN A 402 -14.89 -24.32 5.97
CA GLN A 402 -16.32 -24.59 6.12
C GLN A 402 -16.83 -24.49 7.57
N HIS A 403 -15.94 -24.64 8.56
CA HIS A 403 -16.26 -24.47 9.97
C HIS A 403 -16.55 -23.02 10.38
N ALA A 404 -16.17 -22.05 9.54
CA ALA A 404 -16.51 -20.64 9.76
C ALA A 404 -17.98 -20.33 9.40
N ALA A 405 -18.67 -21.17 8.63
CA ALA A 405 -20.01 -20.87 8.11
C ALA A 405 -21.09 -20.58 9.17
N PRO A 406 -21.17 -21.29 10.32
CA PRO A 406 -22.11 -20.95 11.39
C PRO A 406 -21.88 -19.55 11.95
N VAL A 407 -20.61 -19.20 12.23
CA VAL A 407 -20.24 -17.86 12.74
C VAL A 407 -20.56 -16.78 11.71
N VAL A 408 -20.31 -17.06 10.41
CA VAL A 408 -20.71 -16.15 9.33
C VAL A 408 -22.22 -15.94 9.34
N ARG A 409 -23.02 -17.01 9.38
CA ARG A 409 -24.49 -16.94 9.38
C ARG A 409 -25.01 -16.08 10.53
N ASP A 410 -24.53 -16.31 11.74
CA ASP A 410 -24.96 -15.57 12.94
C ASP A 410 -24.57 -14.09 12.85
N TRP A 411 -23.36 -13.81 12.36
CA TRP A 411 -22.92 -12.45 12.16
C TRP A 411 -23.75 -11.71 11.11
N LEU A 412 -24.06 -12.36 9.98
CA LEU A 412 -24.91 -11.80 8.93
C LEU A 412 -26.33 -11.52 9.44
N ALA A 413 -26.89 -12.40 10.26
CA ALA A 413 -28.18 -12.16 10.91
C ALA A 413 -28.12 -10.93 11.84
N THR A 414 -27.08 -10.85 12.66
CA THR A 414 -26.90 -9.79 13.65
C THR A 414 -26.74 -8.43 12.95
N VAL A 415 -25.84 -8.32 11.96
CA VAL A 415 -25.60 -7.05 11.25
C VAL A 415 -26.84 -6.57 10.50
N THR A 416 -27.65 -7.49 9.97
CA THR A 416 -28.91 -7.16 9.28
C THR A 416 -29.98 -6.59 10.22
N ASN A 417 -29.95 -6.99 11.50
CA ASN A 417 -30.84 -6.47 12.53
C ASN A 417 -30.31 -5.20 13.22
N GLY A 418 -29.12 -4.73 12.84
CA GLY A 418 -28.48 -3.55 13.40
C GLY A 418 -27.55 -3.91 14.55
N THR A 419 -26.24 -3.94 14.25
CA THR A 419 -25.19 -4.13 15.25
C THR A 419 -24.46 -2.81 15.47
N PRO A 420 -24.21 -2.41 16.74
CA PRO A 420 -23.31 -1.29 16.99
C PRO A 420 -21.89 -1.63 16.51
N PRO A 421 -21.06 -0.62 16.22
CA PRO A 421 -19.64 -0.83 15.96
C PRO A 421 -18.94 -1.60 17.09
N PRO A 422 -17.88 -2.36 16.79
CA PRO A 422 -17.08 -3.05 17.81
C PRO A 422 -16.51 -2.08 18.85
N ALA A 423 -16.40 -2.54 20.09
CA ALA A 423 -15.75 -1.81 21.18
C ALA A 423 -14.22 -1.93 21.08
N THR A 424 -13.64 -1.32 20.03
CA THR A 424 -12.21 -1.41 19.71
C THR A 424 -11.33 -0.80 20.82
N HIS A 425 -10.33 -1.56 21.26
CA HIS A 425 -9.22 -1.11 22.11
C HIS A 425 -8.22 -0.28 21.29
N TRP A 426 -8.47 1.03 21.18
CA TRP A 426 -7.67 1.95 20.36
C TRP A 426 -6.22 2.10 20.85
N ASP A 427 -5.98 1.94 22.15
CA ASP A 427 -4.64 1.90 22.75
C ASP A 427 -3.79 0.77 22.18
N ARG A 428 -4.39 -0.42 21.99
CA ARG A 428 -3.73 -1.57 21.35
C ARG A 428 -3.61 -1.40 19.86
N PHE A 429 -4.55 -0.70 19.22
CA PHE A 429 -4.51 -0.42 17.80
C PHE A 429 -3.42 0.59 17.41
N GLU A 430 -3.00 1.47 18.34
CA GLU A 430 -2.04 2.55 18.08
C GLU A 430 -0.75 2.06 17.41
N GLN A 431 -0.27 0.87 17.78
CA GLN A 431 0.94 0.27 17.20
C GLN A 431 0.81 -0.08 15.70
N TYR A 432 -0.41 -0.15 15.17
CA TYR A 432 -0.73 -0.43 13.76
C TYR A 432 -1.04 0.83 12.96
N THR A 433 -0.87 2.02 13.54
CA THR A 433 -1.12 3.28 12.84
C THR A 433 0.03 3.63 11.89
N THR A 434 -0.25 4.46 10.89
CA THR A 434 0.79 5.06 10.05
C THR A 434 1.82 5.85 10.87
N ARG A 435 1.38 6.49 11.95
CA ARG A 435 2.22 7.18 12.93
C ARG A 435 3.23 6.24 13.59
N ALA A 436 2.78 5.10 14.10
CA ALA A 436 3.67 4.09 14.69
C ALA A 436 4.66 3.51 13.66
N MET A 437 4.22 3.29 12.42
CA MET A 437 5.11 2.86 11.33
C MET A 437 6.18 3.91 10.99
N ALA A 438 5.79 5.18 10.93
CA ALA A 438 6.72 6.29 10.71
C ALA A 438 7.70 6.46 11.88
N GLN A 439 7.29 6.19 13.13
CA GLN A 439 8.20 6.18 14.28
C GLN A 439 9.29 5.11 14.12
N ARG A 440 8.94 3.90 13.67
CA ARG A 440 9.91 2.82 13.40
C ARG A 440 10.90 3.26 12.31
N LEU A 441 10.41 3.90 11.25
CA LEU A 441 11.25 4.43 10.18
C LEU A 441 12.17 5.57 10.66
N ALA A 442 11.66 6.48 11.48
CA ALA A 442 12.45 7.56 12.06
C ALA A 442 13.61 7.03 12.93
N ARG A 443 13.38 5.94 13.69
CA ARG A 443 14.46 5.25 14.43
C ARG A 443 15.52 4.65 13.52
N VAL A 444 15.14 4.14 12.34
CA VAL A 444 16.11 3.71 11.31
C VAL A 444 16.93 4.91 10.85
N PHE A 445 16.28 6.02 10.49
CA PHE A 445 16.99 7.22 10.07
C PHE A 445 17.91 7.80 11.15
N ASP A 446 17.50 7.74 12.42
CA ASP A 446 18.33 8.17 13.55
C ASP A 446 19.57 7.31 13.75
N ARG A 447 19.50 6.01 13.47
CA ARG A 447 20.67 5.12 13.52
C ARG A 447 21.64 5.44 12.39
N ILE A 448 21.15 5.48 11.15
CA ILE A 448 22.03 5.68 9.98
C ILE A 448 22.64 7.09 9.92
N SER A 449 21.97 8.10 10.48
CA SER A 449 22.49 9.48 10.53
C SER A 449 23.51 9.72 11.66
N ARG A 450 23.65 8.77 12.60
CA ARG A 450 24.69 8.81 13.65
C ARG A 450 25.95 8.05 13.26
N ALA A 451 25.87 7.16 12.27
CA ALA A 451 27.03 6.46 11.75
C ALA A 451 27.98 7.47 11.09
N PRO A 452 29.29 7.45 11.39
CA PRO A 452 30.26 8.27 10.67
C PRO A 452 30.10 7.99 9.18
N ALA A 453 30.06 9.04 8.36
CA ALA A 453 30.15 8.90 6.92
C ALA A 453 31.36 7.99 6.64
N VAL A 454 31.12 6.80 6.09
CA VAL A 454 32.21 5.91 5.67
C VAL A 454 33.09 6.76 4.79
N ALA A 455 34.30 7.05 5.30
CA ALA A 455 35.27 7.85 4.60
C ALA A 455 35.35 7.29 3.18
N ALA A 456 35.11 8.15 2.18
CA ALA A 456 35.40 7.83 0.80
C ALA A 456 36.91 7.63 0.74
N GLY A 457 37.35 6.42 1.08
CA GLY A 457 38.72 5.96 1.00
C GLY A 457 39.17 6.12 -0.43
N ALA A 458 40.22 6.93 -0.58
CA ALA A 458 40.91 7.20 -1.80
C ALA A 458 41.14 5.92 -2.63
N HIS A 459 40.77 5.97 -3.90
CA HIS A 459 41.61 5.44 -4.97
C HIS A 459 41.38 6.30 -6.22
N ALA A 460 42.23 7.33 -6.31
CA ALA A 460 42.71 7.86 -7.57
C ALA A 460 43.80 6.91 -8.11
N ALA A 461 43.90 6.84 -9.45
CA ALA A 461 44.88 6.09 -10.26
C ALA A 461 44.78 4.56 -10.12
N VAL A 462 44.63 3.74 -11.18
CA VAL A 462 45.00 3.80 -12.62
C VAL A 462 43.89 3.14 -13.43
#